data_AF-A0A151WG08-F1
#
_entry.id   AF-A0A151WG08-F1
#
_cell.length_a   1.000
_cell.length_b   1.000
_cell.length_c   1.000
_cell.angle_alpha   90.00
_cell.angle_beta   90.00
_cell.angle_gamma   90.00
#
_symmetry.space_group_name_H-M   'P 1'
#
loop_
_entity.id
_entity.type
_entity.pdbx_description
1 polymer ?
#
loop_
_entity_poly.entity_id
_entity_poly.type
_entity_poly.pdbx_seq_one_letter_code
_entity_poly.pdbx_strand_id
1 'polypeptide(L)'
;MKTLAPLYKIPCRKTITRCLEEKYEISKLIKNQLLTKYVSLTIDTWTEPLNRISYLGLTVHFLMENEHKSVTIGITELSERHTGEYLKN
;
A
#
# COMPACT_ATOMS: atom_id res chain seq x y z
N MET A 1 -26.14 -14.49 -25.65
CA MET A 1 -25.04 -14.10 -24.72
C MET A 1 -25.62 -13.12 -23.71
N LYS A 2 -25.67 -13.44 -22.41
CA LYS A 2 -26.13 -12.49 -21.39
C LYS A 2 -24.97 -11.56 -21.03
N THR A 3 -25.11 -10.27 -21.31
CA THR A 3 -24.07 -9.25 -21.06
C THR A 3 -24.49 -8.39 -19.88
N LEU A 4 -23.66 -8.32 -18.83
CA LEU A 4 -23.98 -7.65 -17.56
C LEU A 4 -24.16 -6.13 -17.71
N ALA A 5 -23.37 -5.47 -18.58
CA ALA A 5 -23.41 -4.03 -18.80
C ALA A 5 -22.91 -3.64 -20.22
N PRO A 6 -23.76 -3.70 -21.27
CA PRO A 6 -23.33 -3.52 -22.66
C PRO A 6 -22.84 -2.12 -23.01
N LEU A 7 -23.14 -1.10 -22.19
CA LEU A 7 -22.76 0.30 -22.42
C LEU A 7 -21.66 0.80 -21.47
N TYR A 8 -21.06 -0.08 -20.65
CA TYR A 8 -20.01 0.32 -19.73
C TYR A 8 -18.75 0.73 -20.50
N LYS A 9 -18.29 1.97 -20.27
CA LYS A 9 -17.05 2.48 -20.84
C LYS A 9 -15.91 2.22 -19.88
N ILE A 10 -14.95 1.41 -20.30
CA ILE A 10 -13.75 1.13 -19.52
C ILE A 10 -12.96 2.45 -19.35
N PRO A 11 -12.55 2.81 -18.12
CA PRO A 11 -11.76 4.00 -17.90
C PRO A 11 -10.41 3.90 -18.62
N CYS A 12 -9.96 5.01 -19.20
CA CYS A 12 -8.65 5.05 -19.83
C CYS A 12 -7.53 5.05 -18.77
N ARG A 13 -6.30 4.76 -19.20
CA ARG A 13 -5.10 4.74 -18.34
C ARG A 13 -5.01 6.00 -17.47
N LYS A 14 -5.22 7.19 -18.03
CA LYS A 14 -5.15 8.46 -17.30
C LYS A 14 -6.18 8.55 -16.18
N THR A 15 -7.41 8.07 -16.43
CA THR A 15 -8.46 8.02 -15.41
C THR A 15 -8.06 7.11 -14.27
N ILE A 16 -7.51 5.92 -14.57
CA ILE A 16 -7.05 4.98 -13.55
C ILE A 16 -5.90 5.58 -12.73
N THR A 17 -4.89 6.16 -13.39
CA THR A 17 -3.75 6.81 -12.70
C THR A 17 -4.22 7.91 -11.76
N ARG A 18 -5.10 8.81 -12.21
CA ARG A 18 -5.66 9.87 -11.36
C ARG A 18 -6.41 9.29 -10.15
N CYS A 19 -7.28 8.29 -10.36
CA CYS A 19 -8.00 7.66 -9.26
C CYS A 19 -7.06 6.98 -8.25
N LEU A 20 -5.91 6.45 -8.71
CA LEU A 20 -4.89 5.87 -7.85
C LEU A 20 -4.15 6.95 -7.05
N GLU A 21 -3.77 8.06 -7.68
CA GLU A 21 -3.14 9.21 -7.02
C GLU A 21 -4.06 9.82 -5.96
N GLU A 22 -5.35 10.00 -6.28
CA GLU A 22 -6.36 10.48 -5.31
C GLU A 22 -6.49 9.54 -4.11
N LYS A 23 -6.50 8.22 -4.33
CA LYS A 23 -6.48 7.22 -3.24
C LYS A 23 -5.20 7.30 -2.41
N TYR A 24 -4.06 7.59 -3.03
CA TYR A 24 -2.78 7.72 -2.33
C TYR A 24 -2.71 8.99 -1.48
N GLU A 25 -3.28 10.11 -1.92
CA GLU A 25 -3.38 11.31 -1.07
C GLU A 25 -4.23 11.07 0.17
N ILE A 26 -5.33 10.31 0.06
CA ILE A 26 -6.14 9.91 1.22
C ILE A 26 -5.32 9.06 2.20
N SER A 27 -4.47 8.15 1.72
CA SER A 27 -3.63 7.34 2.62
C SER A 27 -2.57 8.18 3.36
N LYS A 28 -2.08 9.27 2.75
CA LYS A 28 -1.23 10.24 3.45
C LYS A 28 -1.97 10.96 4.57
N LEU A 29 -3.24 11.32 4.39
CA LEU A 29 -4.04 11.89 5.49
C LEU A 29 -4.18 10.91 6.66
N ILE A 30 -4.31 9.62 6.38
CA ILE A 30 -4.35 8.59 7.43
C ILE A 30 -3.05 8.60 8.23
N LYS A 31 -1.88 8.82 7.61
CA LYS A 31 -0.62 8.97 8.35
C LYS A 31 -0.67 10.07 9.41
N ASN A 32 -1.33 11.19 9.11
CA ASN A 32 -1.52 12.28 10.08
C ASN A 32 -2.50 11.90 11.20
N GLN A 33 -3.43 10.97 10.93
CA GLN A 33 -4.37 10.43 11.92
C GLN A 33 -3.75 9.33 12.81
N LEU A 34 -2.56 8.81 12.48
CA LEU A 34 -1.84 7.81 13.28
C LEU A 34 -1.26 8.34 14.61
N LEU A 35 -1.64 9.56 15.05
CA LEU A 35 -1.35 10.10 16.37
C LEU A 35 -2.00 9.33 17.53
N THR A 36 -2.56 8.15 17.26
CA THR A 36 -3.11 7.26 18.29
C THR A 36 -1.97 6.67 19.13
N LYS A 37 -2.23 6.42 20.41
CA LYS A 37 -1.23 5.89 21.36
C LYS A 37 -0.85 4.42 21.08
N TYR A 38 -1.66 3.69 20.32
CA TYR A 38 -1.52 2.23 20.13
C TYR A 38 -1.62 1.86 18.65
N VAL A 39 -0.44 1.69 18.04
CA VAL A 39 -0.30 1.19 16.67
C VAL A 39 0.62 -0.02 16.67
N SER A 40 0.41 -0.93 15.73
CA SER A 40 1.35 -2.02 15.43
C SER A 40 1.83 -1.87 14.00
N LEU A 41 3.12 -2.09 13.77
CA LEU A 41 3.72 -2.05 12.44
C LEU A 41 4.07 -3.47 12.03
N THR A 42 3.71 -3.83 10.80
CA THR A 42 4.22 -5.03 10.15
C THR A 42 5.11 -4.61 8.98
N ILE A 43 6.23 -5.32 8.88
CA ILE A 43 7.19 -5.18 7.78
C ILE A 43 7.18 -6.50 7.04
N ASP A 44 6.93 -6.45 5.74
CA ASP A 44 7.02 -7.59 4.85
C ASP A 44 8.06 -7.31 3.77
N THR A 45 8.94 -8.27 3.52
CA THR A 45 9.98 -8.16 2.49
C THR A 45 9.83 -9.29 1.49
N TRP A 46 9.68 -8.93 0.22
CA TRP A 46 9.52 -9.91 -0.86
C TRP A 46 10.40 -9.56 -2.06
N THR A 47 10.74 -10.56 -2.87
CA THR A 47 11.41 -10.39 -4.15
C THR A 47 10.42 -10.69 -5.27
N GLU A 48 10.20 -9.72 -6.16
CA GLU A 48 9.37 -9.86 -7.34
C GLU A 48 10.12 -10.73 -8.37
N PRO A 49 9.56 -11.87 -8.80
CA PRO A 49 10.33 -12.90 -9.49
C PRO A 49 10.71 -12.54 -10.93
N LEU A 50 9.95 -11.68 -11.62
CA LEU A 50 10.20 -11.38 -13.03
C LEU A 50 11.36 -10.41 -13.20
N ASN A 51 11.40 -9.33 -12.42
CA ASN A 51 12.44 -8.32 -12.52
C ASN A 51 13.54 -8.50 -11.47
N ARG A 52 13.38 -9.46 -10.54
CA ARG A 52 14.30 -9.72 -9.40
C ARG A 52 14.49 -8.50 -8.51
N ILE A 53 13.50 -7.61 -8.49
CA ILE A 53 13.49 -6.43 -7.65
C ILE A 53 12.95 -6.82 -6.28
N SER A 54 13.63 -6.39 -5.24
CA SER A 54 13.20 -6.65 -3.88
C SER A 54 12.49 -5.44 -3.30
N TYR A 55 11.53 -5.67 -2.41
CA TYR A 55 10.71 -4.63 -1.82
C TYR A 55 10.54 -4.85 -0.33
N LEU A 56 10.38 -3.75 0.40
CA LEU A 56 9.94 -3.70 1.77
C LEU A 56 8.61 -2.96 1.84
N GLY A 57 7.56 -3.64 2.27
CA GLY A 57 6.25 -3.09 2.55
C GLY A 57 6.10 -2.80 4.04
N LEU A 58 5.62 -1.61 4.38
CA LEU A 58 5.30 -1.20 5.74
C LEU A 58 3.80 -1.00 5.87
N THR A 59 3.17 -1.77 6.76
CA THR A 59 1.74 -1.69 7.04
C THR A 59 1.52 -1.34 8.51
N VAL A 60 0.66 -0.34 8.75
CA VAL A 60 0.23 0.04 10.10
C VAL A 60 -1.13 -0.58 10.40
N HIS A 61 -1.23 -1.09 11.62
CA HIS A 61 -2.44 -1.67 12.19
C HIS A 61 -2.83 -0.85 13.42
N PHE A 62 -4.09 -0.44 13.49
CA PHE A 62 -4.60 0.35 14.60
C PHE A 62 -6.10 0.11 14.78
N LEU A 63 -6.63 0.49 15.94
CA LEU A 63 -8.06 0.48 16.21
C LEU A 63 -8.63 1.88 15.99
N MET A 64 -9.71 1.97 15.22
CA MET A 64 -10.51 3.18 15.07
C MET A 64 -11.98 2.81 15.24
N GLU A 65 -12.66 3.47 16.18
CA GLU A 65 -14.07 3.18 16.50
C GLU A 65 -14.32 1.70 16.85
N ASN A 66 -13.36 1.08 17.57
CA ASN A 66 -13.34 -0.36 17.90
C ASN A 66 -13.24 -1.31 16.70
N GLU A 67 -12.94 -0.81 15.50
CA GLU A 67 -12.64 -1.62 14.33
C GLU A 67 -11.15 -1.66 14.04
N HIS A 68 -10.63 -2.86 13.72
CA HIS A 68 -9.27 -3.01 13.23
C HIS A 68 -9.14 -2.41 11.83
N LYS A 69 -8.21 -1.47 11.68
CA LYS A 69 -7.81 -0.87 10.41
C LYS A 69 -6.37 -1.25 10.11
N SER A 70 -6.12 -1.57 8.85
CA SER A 70 -4.80 -1.93 8.33
C SER A 70 -4.54 -1.11 7.08
N VAL A 71 -3.44 -0.35 7.06
CA VAL A 71 -3.11 0.56 5.96
C VAL A 71 -1.64 0.42 5.60
N THR A 72 -1.34 0.14 4.33
CA THR A 72 0.04 0.19 3.83
C THR A 72 0.47 1.65 3.71
N ILE A 73 1.50 2.02 4.47
CA ILE A 73 1.99 3.40 4.56
C ILE A 73 3.27 3.62 3.77
N GLY A 74 3.94 2.56 3.32
CA GLY A 74 5.14 2.66 2.51
C GLY A 74 5.45 1.38 1.77
N ILE A 75 6.03 1.54 0.58
CA ILE A 75 6.70 0.48 -0.16
C ILE A 75 8.03 1.08 -0.61
N THR A 76 9.13 0.42 -0.24
CA THR A 76 10.48 0.83 -0.61
C THR A 76 11.11 -0.28 -1.44
N GLU A 77 11.67 0.08 -2.58
CA GLU A 77 12.53 -0.83 -3.35
C GLU A 77 13.86 -1.03 -2.61
N LEU A 78 14.29 -2.29 -2.48
CA LEU A 78 15.53 -2.68 -1.84
C LEU A 78 16.60 -2.94 -2.90
N SER A 79 17.72 -2.22 -2.78
CA SER A 79 18.87 -2.34 -3.68
C SER A 79 19.88 -3.39 -3.22
N GLU A 80 19.76 -3.85 -1.97
CA GLU A 80 20.68 -4.83 -1.37
C GLU A 80 19.96 -6.08 -0.85
N ARG A 81 20.76 -7.05 -0.41
CA ARG A 81 20.26 -8.30 0.18
C ARG A 81 19.55 -8.00 1.50
N HIS A 82 18.51 -8.80 1.81
CA HIS A 82 17.67 -8.69 3.01
C HIS A 82 18.42 -9.08 4.30
N THR A 83 19.50 -8.38 4.61
CA THR A 83 20.25 -8.56 5.85
C THR A 83 19.64 -7.70 6.94
N GLY A 84 19.72 -8.15 8.19
CA GLY A 84 19.27 -7.36 9.33
C GLY A 84 19.98 -6.00 9.40
N GLU A 85 21.26 -5.94 9.01
CA GLU A 85 22.05 -4.69 8.97
C GLU A 85 21.44 -3.68 7.99
N TYR A 86 21.11 -4.12 6.78
CA TYR A 86 20.53 -3.25 5.74
C TYR A 86 19.12 -2.78 6.10
N LEU A 87 18.31 -3.65 6.73
CA LEU A 87 16.91 -3.37 7.05
C LEU A 87 16.70 -2.62 8.38
N LYS A 88 17.76 -2.37 9.15
CA LYS A 88 17.69 -1.72 10.48
C LYS A 88 17.45 -0.21 10.42
N ASN A 89 17.63 0.42 9.25
CA ASN A 89 17.57 1.88 9.06
C ASN A 89 16.16 2.40 8.85
#